data_AF-A0A2N2YHA6-F1
#
_entry.id   AF-A0A2N2YHA6-F1
#
_cell.length_a   1.000
_cell.length_b   1.000
_cell.length_c   1.000
_cell.angle_alpha   90.00
_cell.angle_beta   90.00
_cell.angle_gamma   90.00
#
_symmetry.space_group_name_H-M   'P 1'
#
loop_
_entity.id
_entity.type
_entity.pdbx_description
1 polymer ?
#
loop_
_entity_poly.entity_id
_entity_poly.type
_entity_poly.pdbx_seq_one_letter_code
_entity_poly.pdbx_strand_id
1 'polypeptide(L)'
;MIGGLIAGIVLVVALARWFVLRARAKSERKLLESYGRVPTEVNDMRHVRSYHEHALQSDGEHSYIDATTWNDLSMDSVYRRIDTCHCSVGEEYLYHILHDAQVRLSTLELRGMLRKWFSEDVHSRLRLQRILKGIGKRSGSGLAPYLFDPVAKRLSHDWVYGILALLPFVALTILPLSMQVGMGMLLCVVCVNATVSVFMGRSLESDLESLRYFSALVHGAKVMQRVFGDRLREARMGNLAETGGTSKATLRADVDDIGNLGDDLKAALAPYKNMRGVLPGSMHQTAAELELPLLLFKAVFLVDLILYNRTVDLMIAHNLELRRLYTIVGELDTAVSAASFCRSCTQ
;
A
#
# COMPACT_ATOMS: atom_id res chain seq x y z
N MET A 1 -20.11 -30.06 32.32
CA MET A 1 -18.92 -29.91 31.45
C MET A 1 -19.12 -28.91 30.31
N ILE A 2 -20.22 -29.01 29.53
CA ILE A 2 -20.47 -28.12 28.38
C ILE A 2 -20.57 -26.63 28.77
N GLY A 3 -21.25 -26.31 29.88
CA GLY A 3 -21.39 -24.91 30.34
C GLY A 3 -20.08 -24.21 30.70
N GLY A 4 -19.10 -24.94 31.27
CA GLY A 4 -17.77 -24.40 31.57
C GLY A 4 -16.95 -24.11 30.31
N LEU A 5 -17.13 -24.92 29.27
CA LEU A 5 -16.45 -24.76 27.98
C LEU A 5 -17.00 -23.54 27.22
N ILE A 6 -18.32 -23.33 27.24
CA ILE A 6 -18.96 -22.14 26.66
C ILE A 6 -18.54 -20.86 27.42
N ALA A 7 -18.54 -20.89 28.75
CA ALA A 7 -18.11 -19.74 29.56
C ALA A 7 -16.63 -19.38 29.30
N GLY A 8 -15.77 -20.39 29.15
CA GLY A 8 -14.37 -20.20 28.78
C GLY A 8 -14.20 -19.52 27.41
N ILE A 9 -14.92 -19.98 26.38
CA ILE A 9 -14.88 -19.38 25.04
C ILE A 9 -15.37 -17.92 25.08
N VAL A 10 -16.47 -17.65 25.77
CA VAL A 10 -17.02 -16.28 25.89
C VAL A 10 -16.00 -15.36 26.58
N LEU A 11 -15.34 -15.82 27.64
CA LEU A 11 -14.32 -15.05 28.34
C LEU A 11 -13.11 -14.76 27.44
N VAL A 12 -12.63 -15.76 26.68
CA VAL A 12 -11.51 -15.60 25.73
C VAL A 12 -11.88 -14.59 24.64
N VAL A 13 -13.08 -14.69 24.06
CA VAL A 13 -13.55 -13.74 23.03
C VAL A 13 -13.70 -12.33 23.61
N ALA A 14 -14.20 -12.19 24.84
CA ALA A 14 -14.32 -10.90 25.52
C ALA A 14 -12.95 -10.27 25.81
N LEU A 15 -11.98 -11.04 26.30
CA LEU A 15 -10.61 -10.61 26.55
C LEU A 15 -9.89 -10.23 25.25
N ALA A 16 -10.03 -11.03 24.20
CA ALA A 16 -9.49 -10.73 22.87
C ALA A 16 -10.08 -9.42 22.32
N ARG A 17 -11.41 -9.24 22.43
CA ARG A 17 -12.08 -8.00 22.00
C ARG A 17 -11.60 -6.80 22.81
N TRP A 18 -11.48 -6.93 24.13
CA TRP A 18 -10.97 -5.86 24.99
C TRP A 18 -9.52 -5.48 24.63
N PHE A 19 -8.65 -6.46 24.39
CA PHE A 19 -7.27 -6.23 23.99
C PHE A 19 -7.19 -5.51 22.63
N VAL A 20 -8.01 -5.91 21.65
CA VAL A 20 -8.11 -5.24 20.34
C VAL A 20 -8.60 -3.79 20.48
N LEU A 21 -9.64 -3.55 21.28
CA LEU A 21 -10.16 -2.20 21.53
C LEU A 21 -9.13 -1.31 22.21
N ARG A 22 -8.42 -1.85 23.21
CA ARG A 22 -7.36 -1.13 23.92
C ARG A 22 -6.17 -0.81 23.02
N ALA A 23 -5.75 -1.76 22.18
CA ALA A 23 -4.69 -1.56 21.19
C ALA A 23 -5.08 -0.47 20.17
N ARG A 24 -6.33 -0.49 19.68
CA ARG A 24 -6.88 0.55 18.79
C ARG A 24 -6.86 1.93 19.44
N ALA A 25 -7.36 2.05 20.67
CA ALA A 25 -7.37 3.31 21.41
C ALA A 25 -5.94 3.84 21.64
N LYS A 26 -4.98 2.97 21.97
CA LYS A 26 -3.57 3.35 22.13
C LYS A 26 -2.97 3.84 20.81
N SER A 27 -3.26 3.17 19.70
CA SER A 27 -2.76 3.61 18.37
C SER A 27 -3.38 4.95 17.96
N GLU A 28 -4.65 5.18 18.25
CA GLU A 28 -5.33 6.45 17.92
C GLU A 28 -4.80 7.61 18.76
N ARG A 29 -4.55 7.40 20.05
CA ARG A 29 -3.87 8.40 20.90
C ARG A 29 -2.49 8.76 20.37
N LYS A 30 -1.68 7.77 19.97
CA LYS A 30 -0.37 8.03 19.35
C LYS A 30 -0.49 8.88 18.09
N LEU A 31 -1.48 8.61 17.22
CA LEU A 31 -1.70 9.41 16.01
C LEU A 31 -2.07 10.86 16.34
N LEU A 32 -2.97 11.05 17.31
CA LEU A 32 -3.33 12.38 17.81
C LEU A 32 -2.14 13.14 18.38
N GLU A 33 -1.33 12.48 19.21
CA GLU A 33 -0.16 13.08 19.85
C GLU A 33 0.98 13.37 18.86
N SER A 34 1.10 12.58 17.79
CA SER A 34 2.14 12.76 16.77
C SER A 34 1.87 13.93 15.82
N TYR A 35 0.60 14.31 15.65
CA TYR A 35 0.22 15.39 14.73
C TYR A 35 0.72 16.75 15.24
N GLY A 36 1.41 17.49 14.37
CA GLY A 36 1.99 18.79 14.73
C GLY A 36 3.28 18.70 15.55
N ARG A 37 3.90 17.52 15.69
CA ARG A 37 5.23 17.38 16.29
C ARG A 37 6.32 17.30 15.23
N VAL A 38 7.53 17.70 15.61
CA VAL A 38 8.72 17.56 14.77
C VAL A 38 9.06 16.06 14.63
N PRO A 39 9.26 15.55 13.39
CA PRO A 39 9.74 14.19 13.19
C PRO A 39 11.06 13.96 13.91
N THR A 40 11.16 12.85 14.65
CA THR A 40 12.39 12.45 15.36
C THR A 40 13.11 11.30 14.67
N GLU A 41 12.44 10.59 13.76
CA GLU A 41 13.02 9.44 13.06
C GLU A 41 13.86 9.90 11.87
N VAL A 42 15.10 9.43 11.80
CA VAL A 42 15.97 9.64 10.63
C VAL A 42 15.67 8.50 9.65
N ASN A 43 14.86 8.80 8.63
CA ASN A 43 14.55 7.83 7.58
C ASN A 43 15.73 7.68 6.61
N ASP A 44 15.99 6.43 6.18
CA ASP A 44 16.98 6.14 5.14
C ASP A 44 16.48 6.69 3.80
N MET A 45 17.16 7.71 3.27
CA MET A 45 16.72 8.40 2.06
C MET A 45 17.00 7.62 0.75
N ARG A 46 17.68 6.47 0.81
CA ARG A 46 18.03 5.70 -0.40
C ARG A 46 16.80 5.31 -1.22
N HIS A 47 15.72 4.89 -0.56
CA HIS A 47 14.52 4.43 -1.25
C HIS A 47 13.74 5.58 -1.92
N VAL A 48 13.60 6.72 -1.24
CA VAL A 48 12.90 7.89 -1.83
C VAL A 48 13.66 8.48 -3.01
N ARG A 49 15.00 8.46 -2.97
CA ARG A 49 15.86 8.85 -4.10
C ARG A 49 15.68 7.91 -5.29
N SER A 50 15.71 6.59 -5.05
CA SER A 50 15.51 5.59 -6.11
C SER A 50 14.15 5.73 -6.81
N TYR A 51 13.09 6.05 -6.08
CA TYR A 51 11.79 6.35 -6.69
C TYR A 51 11.86 7.58 -7.61
N HIS A 52 12.45 8.68 -7.12
CA HIS A 52 12.57 9.91 -7.89
C HIS A 52 13.41 9.71 -9.16
N GLU A 53 14.54 9.01 -9.09
CA GLU A 53 15.37 8.68 -10.25
C GLU A 53 14.60 7.91 -11.32
N HIS A 54 13.82 6.90 -10.94
CA HIS A 54 13.00 6.15 -11.89
C HIS A 54 11.82 6.98 -12.45
N ALA A 55 11.24 7.86 -11.64
CA ALA A 55 10.19 8.77 -12.10
C ALA A 55 10.71 9.76 -13.15
N LEU A 56 11.90 10.34 -12.93
CA LEU A 56 12.57 11.23 -13.89
C LEU A 56 12.78 10.57 -15.26
N GLN A 57 13.19 9.30 -15.26
CA GLN A 57 13.40 8.53 -16.50
C GLN A 57 12.10 8.31 -17.28
N SER A 58 10.94 8.37 -16.63
CA SER A 58 9.65 8.10 -17.24
C SER A 58 8.84 9.32 -17.64
N ASP A 59 9.00 10.45 -16.95
CA ASP A 59 8.16 11.64 -17.14
C ASP A 59 8.73 12.64 -18.17
N GLY A 60 9.96 12.43 -18.66
CA GLY A 60 10.61 13.33 -19.62
C GLY A 60 11.15 14.61 -18.96
N GLU A 61 11.76 15.51 -19.75
CA GLU A 61 12.39 16.75 -19.27
C GLU A 61 11.35 17.76 -18.74
N HIS A 62 10.86 17.53 -17.53
CA HIS A 62 10.29 18.59 -16.70
C HIS A 62 11.41 19.30 -15.92
N SER A 63 11.15 20.56 -15.56
CA SER A 63 12.07 21.43 -14.80
C SER A 63 12.19 20.97 -13.33
N TYR A 64 12.76 19.80 -13.11
CA TYR A 64 13.10 19.31 -11.79
C TYR A 64 14.34 20.00 -11.25
N ILE A 65 14.38 20.20 -9.94
CA ILE A 65 15.56 20.69 -9.23
C ILE A 65 16.65 19.63 -9.36
N ASP A 66 17.81 19.99 -9.91
CA ASP A 66 18.95 19.10 -10.05
C ASP A 66 19.58 18.76 -8.68
N ALA A 67 20.35 17.67 -8.64
CA ALA A 67 20.95 17.18 -7.40
C ALA A 67 21.92 18.18 -6.75
N THR A 68 22.58 19.04 -7.52
CA THR A 68 23.48 20.07 -6.99
C THR A 68 22.68 21.15 -6.28
N THR A 69 21.66 21.71 -6.94
CA THR A 69 20.77 22.71 -6.36
C THR A 69 20.05 22.17 -5.12
N TRP A 70 19.60 20.91 -5.14
CA TRP A 70 18.97 20.24 -4.00
C TRP A 70 19.90 20.19 -2.77
N ASN A 71 21.17 19.84 -3.00
CA ASN A 71 22.18 19.77 -1.95
C ASN A 71 22.55 21.17 -1.41
N ASP A 72 22.72 22.15 -2.29
CA ASP A 72 23.04 23.54 -1.91
C ASP A 72 21.97 24.15 -1.00
N LEU A 73 20.69 23.84 -1.26
CA LEU A 73 19.55 24.25 -0.44
C LEU A 73 19.36 23.39 0.83
N SER A 74 20.20 22.38 1.06
CA SER A 74 20.06 21.43 2.17
C SER A 74 18.66 20.81 2.24
N MET A 75 18.06 20.52 1.08
CA MET A 75 16.66 20.10 0.97
C MET A 75 16.38 18.74 1.63
N ASP A 76 17.40 17.90 1.86
CA ASP A 76 17.26 16.68 2.67
C ASP A 76 16.79 16.98 4.10
N SER A 77 17.20 18.11 4.67
CA SER A 77 16.77 18.55 6.01
C SER A 77 15.34 19.11 5.97
N VAL A 78 14.98 19.81 4.89
CA VAL A 78 13.62 20.31 4.66
C VAL A 78 12.64 19.15 4.49
N TYR A 79 12.97 18.18 3.63
CA TYR A 79 12.22 16.95 3.44
C TYR A 79 11.99 16.25 4.79
N ARG A 80 13.06 15.97 5.55
CA ARG A 80 12.96 15.31 6.86
C ARG A 80 12.13 16.08 7.87
N ARG A 81 12.08 17.41 7.78
CA ARG A 81 11.27 18.25 8.66
C ARG A 81 9.78 18.19 8.33
N ILE A 82 9.44 18.02 7.05
CA ILE A 82 8.07 17.93 6.54
C ILE A 82 7.54 16.51 6.65
N ASP A 83 8.39 15.49 6.46
CA ASP A 83 8.02 14.07 6.41
C ASP A 83 7.46 13.56 7.76
N THR A 84 6.13 13.45 7.80
CA THR A 84 5.32 12.76 8.82
C THR A 84 4.39 11.75 8.15
N CYS A 85 4.74 11.29 6.94
CA CYS A 85 3.93 10.36 6.17
C CYS A 85 3.74 9.04 6.94
N HIS A 86 2.63 8.33 6.67
CA HIS A 86 2.30 7.07 7.34
C HIS A 86 2.60 5.84 6.48
N CYS A 87 2.88 6.03 5.19
CA CYS A 87 3.27 4.97 4.27
C CYS A 87 4.43 5.36 3.37
N SER A 88 5.20 4.38 2.90
CA SER A 88 6.35 4.59 2.01
C SER A 88 5.98 5.19 0.66
N VAL A 89 4.76 4.93 0.17
CA VAL A 89 4.22 5.64 -1.00
C VAL A 89 4.18 7.16 -0.77
N GLY A 90 3.75 7.59 0.42
CA GLY A 90 3.73 8.98 0.80
C GLY A 90 5.13 9.59 0.88
N GLU A 91 6.09 8.87 1.44
CA GLU A 91 7.50 9.29 1.57
C GLU A 91 8.15 9.49 0.18
N GLU A 92 8.04 8.46 -0.68
CA GLU A 92 8.57 8.47 -2.04
C GLU A 92 7.91 9.57 -2.89
N TYR A 93 6.59 9.72 -2.78
CA TYR A 93 5.85 10.76 -3.48
C TYR A 93 6.21 12.17 -2.99
N LEU A 94 6.29 12.38 -1.67
CA LEU A 94 6.68 13.66 -1.06
C LEU A 94 8.04 14.12 -1.57
N TYR A 95 9.01 13.22 -1.57
CA TYR A 95 10.35 13.50 -2.05
C TYR A 95 10.34 13.92 -3.51
N HIS A 96 9.60 13.19 -4.35
CA HIS A 96 9.48 13.50 -5.78
C HIS A 96 8.81 14.86 -6.04
N ILE A 97 7.69 15.18 -5.37
CA ILE A 97 6.98 16.46 -5.60
C ILE A 97 7.73 17.68 -5.07
N LEU A 98 8.66 17.51 -4.13
CA LEU A 98 9.51 18.60 -3.65
C LEU A 98 10.60 18.99 -4.66
N HIS A 99 10.94 18.10 -5.60
CA HIS A 99 11.85 18.40 -6.71
C HIS A 99 11.15 19.11 -7.87
N ASP A 100 9.82 19.10 -7.92
CA ASP A 100 9.05 19.79 -8.95
C ASP A 100 8.88 21.27 -8.58
N ALA A 101 9.63 22.14 -9.26
CA ALA A 101 9.58 23.58 -9.05
C ALA A 101 8.45 24.28 -9.83
N GLN A 102 7.84 23.62 -10.82
CA GLN A 102 6.86 24.21 -11.73
C GLN A 102 5.50 23.51 -11.65
N VAL A 103 4.94 23.51 -10.44
CA VAL A 103 3.64 22.89 -10.17
C VAL A 103 2.51 23.75 -10.75
N ARG A 104 1.61 23.13 -11.52
CA ARG A 104 0.39 23.77 -12.03
C ARG A 104 -0.47 24.35 -10.89
N LEU A 105 -1.06 25.51 -11.12
CA LEU A 105 -1.91 26.20 -10.13
C LEU A 105 -3.05 25.31 -9.63
N SER A 106 -3.68 24.56 -10.53
CA SER A 106 -4.78 23.67 -10.22
C SER A 106 -4.37 22.55 -9.23
N THR A 107 -3.15 22.00 -9.37
CA THR A 107 -2.58 21.03 -8.41
C THR A 107 -2.31 21.68 -7.05
N LEU A 108 -1.83 22.92 -7.03
CA LEU A 108 -1.59 23.66 -5.78
C LEU A 108 -2.89 23.94 -5.03
N GLU A 109 -3.97 24.30 -5.73
CA GLU A 109 -5.31 24.48 -5.15
C GLU A 109 -5.85 23.20 -4.52
N LEU A 110 -5.73 22.07 -5.23
CA LEU A 110 -6.10 20.75 -4.73
C LEU A 110 -5.36 20.40 -3.43
N ARG A 111 -4.01 20.55 -3.43
CA ARG A 111 -3.18 20.30 -2.24
C ARG A 111 -3.55 21.23 -1.08
N GLY A 112 -3.80 22.51 -1.37
CA GLY A 112 -4.25 23.49 -0.39
C GLY A 112 -5.59 23.13 0.25
N MET A 113 -6.55 22.69 -0.55
CA MET A 113 -7.86 22.21 -0.10
C MET A 113 -7.73 20.96 0.78
N LEU A 114 -7.00 19.94 0.33
CA LEU A 114 -6.78 18.72 1.11
C LEU A 114 -6.10 19.00 2.46
N ARG A 115 -5.07 19.87 2.46
CA ARG A 115 -4.40 20.32 3.68
C ARG A 115 -5.38 21.00 4.64
N LYS A 116 -6.22 21.92 4.14
CA LYS A 116 -7.22 22.62 4.96
C LYS A 116 -8.21 21.63 5.56
N TRP A 117 -8.74 20.73 4.74
CA TRP A 117 -9.68 19.70 5.18
C TRP A 117 -9.10 18.81 6.28
N PHE A 118 -7.87 18.29 6.13
CA PHE A 118 -7.25 17.46 7.16
C PHE A 118 -6.80 18.25 8.40
N SER A 119 -6.58 19.56 8.28
CA SER A 119 -6.31 20.42 9.42
C SER A 119 -7.57 20.63 10.28
N GLU A 120 -8.72 20.89 9.64
CA GLU A 120 -10.00 21.21 10.29
C GLU A 120 -10.76 19.96 10.77
N ASP A 121 -10.85 18.91 9.94
CA ASP A 121 -11.58 17.68 10.26
C ASP A 121 -10.65 16.60 10.84
N VAL A 122 -10.51 16.62 12.17
CA VAL A 122 -9.75 15.64 12.95
C VAL A 122 -10.24 14.21 12.71
N HIS A 123 -11.55 14.00 12.52
CA HIS A 123 -12.10 12.66 12.37
C HIS A 123 -11.71 12.05 11.02
N SER A 124 -11.82 12.83 9.93
CA SER A 124 -11.35 12.41 8.60
C SER A 124 -9.84 12.16 8.61
N ARG A 125 -9.05 13.07 9.21
CA ARG A 125 -7.59 12.90 9.33
C ARG A 125 -7.22 11.61 10.02
N LEU A 126 -7.77 11.33 11.21
CA LEU A 126 -7.45 10.11 11.95
C LEU A 126 -7.85 8.84 11.21
N ARG A 127 -8.95 8.89 10.47
CA ARG A 127 -9.43 7.75 9.70
C ARG A 127 -8.51 7.48 8.50
N LEU A 128 -8.05 8.51 7.81
CA LEU A 128 -7.07 8.40 6.73
C LEU A 128 -5.73 7.90 7.27
N GLN A 129 -5.19 8.51 8.32
CA GLN A 129 -3.94 8.08 8.97
C GLN A 129 -3.99 6.61 9.40
N ARG A 130 -5.14 6.12 9.91
CA ARG A 130 -5.33 4.71 10.23
C ARG A 130 -5.24 3.80 9.00
N ILE A 131 -5.81 4.22 7.87
CA ILE A 131 -5.74 3.46 6.62
C ILE A 131 -4.31 3.45 6.08
N LEU A 132 -3.65 4.61 6.05
CA LEU A 132 -2.27 4.76 5.58
C LEU A 132 -1.28 3.98 6.45
N LYS A 133 -1.45 4.00 7.78
CA LYS A 133 -0.67 3.16 8.70
C LYS A 133 -0.91 1.65 8.49
N GLY A 134 -2.09 1.28 8.00
CA GLY A 134 -2.41 -0.09 7.58
C GLY A 134 -1.68 -0.52 6.30
N ILE A 135 -1.37 0.42 5.40
CA ILE A 135 -0.44 0.21 4.28
C ILE A 135 0.99 0.09 4.82
N GLY A 136 1.36 1.02 5.71
CA GLY A 136 2.57 1.00 6.51
C GLY A 136 3.81 1.52 5.77
N LYS A 137 4.91 1.59 6.51
CA LYS A 137 6.24 1.92 6.00
C LYS A 137 7.08 0.66 5.86
N ARG A 138 7.86 0.57 4.80
CA ARG A 138 8.90 -0.44 4.58
C ARG A 138 10.14 0.25 4.03
N SER A 139 11.33 -0.22 4.41
CA SER A 139 12.60 0.30 3.91
C SER A 139 12.73 0.02 2.41
N GLY A 140 12.10 0.88 1.60
CA GLY A 140 11.75 0.62 0.20
C GLY A 140 10.39 -0.03 0.05
N SER A 141 9.49 0.60 -0.72
CA SER A 141 8.26 -0.06 -1.18
C SER A 141 8.55 -1.27 -2.07
N GLY A 142 9.73 -1.28 -2.71
CA GLY A 142 10.11 -2.23 -3.75
C GLY A 142 9.19 -2.18 -4.97
N LEU A 143 8.24 -1.24 -5.00
CA LEU A 143 7.27 -1.06 -6.08
C LEU A 143 7.82 -0.24 -7.22
N ALA A 144 8.75 0.69 -6.97
CA ALA A 144 9.33 1.54 -8.01
C ALA A 144 9.84 0.72 -9.22
N PRO A 145 10.60 -0.39 -9.06
CA PRO A 145 10.96 -1.23 -10.20
C PRO A 145 9.75 -1.76 -10.99
N TYR A 146 8.65 -2.13 -10.33
CA TYR A 146 7.43 -2.58 -11.02
C TYR A 146 6.63 -1.45 -11.67
N LEU A 147 6.78 -0.21 -11.19
CA LEU A 147 6.19 0.97 -11.80
C LEU A 147 6.93 1.35 -13.08
N PHE A 148 8.25 1.24 -13.10
CA PHE A 148 9.10 1.82 -14.15
C PHE A 148 9.80 0.81 -15.08
N ASP A 149 10.08 -0.42 -14.62
CA ASP A 149 10.59 -1.52 -15.46
C ASP A 149 9.83 -2.86 -15.20
N PRO A 150 8.66 -3.04 -15.82
CA PRO A 150 7.79 -4.17 -15.55
C PRO A 150 8.32 -5.54 -16.04
N VAL A 151 9.29 -5.59 -16.96
CA VAL A 151 9.57 -6.83 -17.74
C VAL A 151 10.61 -7.73 -17.08
N ALA A 152 11.46 -7.20 -16.19
CA ALA A 152 12.64 -7.91 -15.68
C ALA A 152 12.37 -8.97 -14.58
N LYS A 153 11.16 -9.08 -14.02
CA LYS A 153 10.89 -9.88 -12.81
C LYS A 153 9.98 -11.10 -12.97
N ARG A 154 9.69 -11.53 -14.20
CA ARG A 154 8.92 -12.78 -14.42
C ARG A 154 9.74 -14.00 -14.04
N LEU A 155 9.13 -14.95 -13.31
CA LEU A 155 9.70 -16.28 -13.19
C LEU A 155 9.55 -17.01 -14.53
N SER A 156 10.59 -17.73 -14.96
CA SER A 156 10.63 -18.32 -16.30
C SER A 156 9.83 -19.64 -16.44
N HIS A 157 9.27 -20.19 -15.36
CA HIS A 157 8.70 -21.54 -15.32
C HIS A 157 7.44 -21.69 -14.45
N ASP A 158 6.45 -20.82 -14.64
CA ASP A 158 5.23 -20.76 -13.81
C ASP A 158 4.43 -22.07 -13.75
N TRP A 159 4.42 -22.82 -14.85
CA TRP A 159 3.72 -24.09 -14.98
C TRP A 159 4.29 -25.17 -14.03
N VAL A 160 5.58 -25.11 -13.71
CA VAL A 160 6.24 -26.08 -12.81
C VAL A 160 5.67 -25.99 -11.40
N TYR A 161 5.45 -24.76 -10.90
CA TYR A 161 4.85 -24.57 -9.57
C TYR A 161 3.40 -25.03 -9.52
N GLY A 162 2.66 -24.87 -10.62
CA GLY A 162 1.30 -25.40 -10.74
C GLY A 162 1.25 -26.93 -10.66
N ILE A 163 2.15 -27.63 -11.36
CA ILE A 163 2.27 -29.10 -11.28
C ILE A 163 2.71 -29.53 -9.88
N LEU A 164 3.70 -28.83 -9.31
CA LEU A 164 4.24 -29.14 -8.00
C LEU A 164 3.20 -28.98 -6.88
N ALA A 165 2.29 -28.01 -7.01
CA ALA A 165 1.15 -27.82 -6.12
C ALA A 165 0.05 -28.88 -6.28
N LEU A 166 -0.02 -29.58 -7.42
CA LEU A 166 -1.04 -30.61 -7.69
C LEU A 166 -0.60 -32.00 -7.19
N LEU A 167 0.70 -32.24 -7.04
CA LEU A 167 1.27 -33.50 -6.55
C LEU A 167 0.72 -33.99 -5.19
N PRO A 168 0.46 -33.13 -4.17
CA PRO A 168 -0.15 -33.57 -2.92
C PRO A 168 -1.55 -34.20 -3.12
N PHE A 169 -2.33 -33.70 -4.08
CA PHE A 169 -3.65 -34.29 -4.39
C PHE A 169 -3.52 -35.66 -5.05
N VAL A 170 -2.55 -35.82 -5.96
CA VAL A 170 -2.25 -37.11 -6.59
C VAL A 170 -1.86 -38.14 -5.52
N ALA A 171 -0.98 -37.77 -4.59
CA ALA A 171 -0.61 -38.66 -3.49
C ALA A 171 -1.82 -39.06 -2.61
N LEU A 172 -2.76 -38.13 -2.37
CA LEU A 172 -3.98 -38.41 -1.63
C LEU A 172 -4.93 -39.38 -2.36
N THR A 173 -4.96 -39.34 -3.71
CA THR A 173 -5.78 -40.27 -4.52
C THR A 173 -5.23 -41.69 -4.57
N ILE A 174 -3.92 -41.88 -4.32
CA ILE A 174 -3.24 -43.17 -4.33
C ILE A 174 -3.37 -43.89 -2.97
N LEU A 175 -3.63 -43.14 -1.90
CA LEU A 175 -3.81 -43.64 -0.54
C LEU A 175 -4.78 -44.84 -0.39
N PRO A 176 -5.97 -44.86 -1.04
CA PRO A 176 -6.90 -45.99 -0.93
C PRO A 176 -6.44 -47.25 -1.68
N LEU A 177 -5.51 -47.15 -2.65
CA LEU A 177 -4.97 -48.33 -3.34
C LEU A 177 -3.87 -49.02 -2.52
N SER A 178 -3.00 -48.24 -1.87
CA SER A 178 -1.93 -48.78 -1.04
C SER A 178 -1.48 -47.78 0.02
N MET A 179 -1.77 -48.08 1.28
CA MET A 179 -1.54 -47.13 2.39
C MET A 179 -0.06 -46.78 2.59
N GLN A 180 0.84 -47.76 2.45
CA GLN A 180 2.29 -47.55 2.63
C GLN A 180 2.89 -46.67 1.53
N VAL A 181 2.56 -46.94 0.27
CA VAL A 181 3.08 -46.19 -0.90
C VAL A 181 2.48 -44.79 -0.93
N GLY A 182 1.18 -44.65 -0.69
CA GLY A 182 0.50 -43.35 -0.65
C GLY A 182 1.05 -42.44 0.46
N MET A 183 1.25 -42.96 1.67
CA MET A 183 1.82 -42.19 2.78
C MET A 183 3.27 -41.77 2.51
N GLY A 184 4.10 -42.68 1.99
CA GLY A 184 5.49 -42.38 1.63
C GLY A 184 5.60 -41.30 0.55
N MET A 185 4.76 -41.40 -0.49
CA MET A 185 4.69 -40.41 -1.56
C MET A 185 4.22 -39.05 -1.05
N LEU A 186 3.17 -39.01 -0.22
CA LEU A 186 2.65 -37.76 0.34
C LEU A 186 3.71 -37.05 1.19
N LEU A 187 4.41 -37.78 2.07
CA LEU A 187 5.48 -37.23 2.90
C LEU A 187 6.61 -36.67 2.03
N CYS A 188 7.04 -37.41 1.01
CA CYS A 188 8.10 -36.98 0.09
C CYS A 188 7.71 -35.69 -0.64
N VAL A 189 6.50 -35.63 -1.21
CA VAL A 189 6.00 -34.44 -1.91
C VAL A 189 5.91 -33.24 -0.97
N VAL A 190 5.40 -33.42 0.26
CA VAL A 190 5.34 -32.35 1.25
C VAL A 190 6.74 -31.83 1.59
N CYS A 191 7.72 -32.70 1.79
CA CYS A 191 9.10 -32.31 2.06
C CYS A 191 9.74 -31.56 0.89
N VAL A 192 9.55 -32.05 -0.35
CA VAL A 192 10.06 -31.39 -1.56
C VAL A 192 9.41 -30.01 -1.72
N ASN A 193 8.09 -29.91 -1.64
CA ASN A 193 7.37 -28.65 -1.79
C ASN A 193 7.75 -27.63 -0.71
N ALA A 194 7.86 -28.07 0.54
CA ALA A 194 8.33 -27.22 1.63
C ALA A 194 9.76 -26.72 1.39
N THR A 195 10.65 -27.58 0.91
CA THR A 195 12.04 -27.21 0.58
C THR A 195 12.09 -26.20 -0.55
N VAL A 196 11.35 -26.42 -1.63
CA VAL A 196 11.23 -25.48 -2.76
C VAL A 196 10.65 -24.15 -2.29
N SER A 197 9.60 -24.17 -1.47
CA SER A 197 8.97 -22.96 -0.93
C SER A 197 9.94 -22.14 -0.07
N VAL A 198 10.80 -22.78 0.74
CA VAL A 198 11.79 -22.08 1.57
C VAL A 198 12.95 -21.57 0.72
N PHE A 199 13.49 -22.38 -0.18
CA PHE A 199 14.63 -22.00 -1.01
C PHE A 199 14.27 -20.86 -1.96
N MET A 200 13.17 -21.03 -2.71
CA MET A 200 12.68 -20.00 -3.63
C MET A 200 12.11 -18.79 -2.87
N GLY A 201 11.48 -19.02 -1.72
CA GLY A 201 11.01 -17.95 -0.85
C GLY A 201 12.13 -17.02 -0.38
N ARG A 202 13.32 -17.55 -0.08
CA ARG A 202 14.52 -16.74 0.22
C ARG A 202 15.03 -15.97 -0.99
N SER A 203 15.06 -16.60 -2.16
CA SER A 203 15.51 -15.93 -3.39
C SER A 203 14.59 -14.80 -3.83
N LEU A 204 13.28 -14.92 -3.57
CA LEU A 204 12.23 -13.97 -3.94
C LEU A 204 11.73 -13.12 -2.77
N GLU A 205 12.42 -13.14 -1.63
CA GLU A 205 11.92 -12.54 -0.39
C GLU A 205 11.59 -11.05 -0.58
N SER A 206 12.52 -10.30 -1.17
CA SER A 206 12.34 -8.87 -1.46
C SER A 206 11.17 -8.59 -2.42
N ASP A 207 10.95 -9.47 -3.40
CA ASP A 207 9.86 -9.29 -4.35
C ASP A 207 8.51 -9.67 -3.75
N LEU A 208 8.44 -10.75 -2.96
CA LEU A 208 7.24 -11.14 -2.22
C LEU A 208 6.86 -10.05 -1.21
N GLU A 209 7.83 -9.38 -0.58
CA GLU A 209 7.57 -8.22 0.25
C GLU A 209 6.96 -7.05 -0.53
N SER A 210 7.48 -6.78 -1.73
CA SER A 210 6.93 -5.77 -2.64
C SER A 210 5.48 -6.10 -3.02
N LEU A 211 5.17 -7.37 -3.34
CA LEU A 211 3.81 -7.80 -3.64
C LEU A 211 2.86 -7.71 -2.44
N ARG A 212 3.36 -8.02 -1.22
CA ARG A 212 2.60 -7.82 0.02
C ARG A 212 2.33 -6.34 0.27
N TYR A 213 3.28 -5.47 -0.07
CA TYR A 213 3.10 -4.03 0.01
C TYR A 213 2.07 -3.52 -1.01
N PHE A 214 2.16 -3.96 -2.26
CA PHE A 214 1.15 -3.72 -3.29
C PHE A 214 -0.26 -4.16 -2.85
N SER A 215 -0.37 -5.35 -2.25
CA SER A 215 -1.62 -5.85 -1.66
C SER A 215 -2.18 -4.91 -0.59
N ALA A 216 -1.32 -4.44 0.31
CA ALA A 216 -1.70 -3.51 1.37
C ALA A 216 -2.13 -2.15 0.77
N LEU A 217 -1.42 -1.64 -0.23
CA LEU A 217 -1.73 -0.42 -0.96
C LEU A 217 -3.11 -0.50 -1.63
N VAL A 218 -3.37 -1.55 -2.41
CA VAL A 218 -4.66 -1.78 -3.07
C VAL A 218 -5.79 -1.92 -2.05
N HIS A 219 -5.57 -2.66 -0.96
CA HIS A 219 -6.57 -2.79 0.09
C HIS A 219 -6.85 -1.45 0.77
N GLY A 220 -5.80 -0.70 1.12
CA GLY A 220 -5.90 0.63 1.70
C GLY A 220 -6.68 1.58 0.79
N ALA A 221 -6.34 1.63 -0.49
CA ALA A 221 -7.04 2.42 -1.49
C ALA A 221 -8.52 2.03 -1.62
N LYS A 222 -8.87 0.74 -1.62
CA LYS A 222 -10.28 0.29 -1.60
C LYS A 222 -11.04 0.73 -0.35
N VAL A 223 -10.36 0.82 0.80
CA VAL A 223 -10.97 1.35 2.02
C VAL A 223 -11.11 2.87 1.91
N MET A 224 -10.10 3.58 1.41
CA MET A 224 -10.16 5.03 1.18
C MET A 224 -11.31 5.40 0.26
N GLN A 225 -11.46 4.71 -0.88
CA GLN A 225 -12.55 4.93 -1.82
C GLN A 225 -13.93 4.75 -1.17
N ARG A 226 -14.10 3.72 -0.32
CA ARG A 226 -15.38 3.48 0.38
C ARG A 226 -15.70 4.50 1.45
N VAL A 227 -14.69 5.11 2.07
CA VAL A 227 -14.85 6.03 3.20
C VAL A 227 -14.92 7.48 2.75
N PHE A 228 -14.10 7.85 1.77
CA PHE A 228 -13.90 9.23 1.32
C PHE A 228 -14.38 9.47 -0.10
N GLY A 229 -14.81 8.44 -0.84
CA GLY A 229 -15.21 8.57 -2.25
C GLY A 229 -16.22 9.69 -2.47
N ASP A 230 -17.30 9.74 -1.67
CA ASP A 230 -18.34 10.77 -1.82
C ASP A 230 -17.84 12.16 -1.39
N ARG A 231 -17.08 12.25 -0.29
CA ARG A 231 -16.50 13.52 0.17
C ARG A 231 -15.47 14.10 -0.80
N LEU A 232 -14.66 13.25 -1.43
CA LEU A 232 -13.70 13.66 -2.46
C LEU A 232 -14.40 14.16 -3.73
N ARG A 233 -15.58 13.61 -4.05
CA ARG A 233 -16.45 14.09 -5.13
C ARG A 233 -17.10 15.43 -4.78
N GLU A 234 -17.56 15.59 -3.55
CA GLU A 234 -18.26 16.79 -3.05
C GLU A 234 -17.32 17.98 -2.79
N ALA A 235 -16.09 17.74 -2.32
CA ALA A 235 -15.09 18.79 -2.05
C ALA A 235 -14.80 19.67 -3.28
N ARG A 236 -15.01 19.15 -4.49
CA ARG A 236 -14.97 19.93 -5.74
C ARG A 236 -16.21 20.81 -5.96
N MET A 237 -17.41 20.29 -5.67
CA MET A 237 -18.69 20.98 -5.89
C MET A 237 -18.83 22.25 -5.03
N GLY A 238 -18.32 22.23 -3.79
CA GLY A 238 -18.32 23.40 -2.91
C GLY A 238 -17.46 24.56 -3.44
N ASN A 239 -16.26 24.25 -3.96
CA ASN A 239 -15.35 25.28 -4.50
C ASN A 239 -15.83 25.86 -5.85
N LEU A 240 -16.48 25.05 -6.71
CA LEU A 240 -17.12 25.56 -7.93
C LEU A 240 -18.22 26.60 -7.65
N ALA A 241 -18.89 26.52 -6.49
CA ALA A 241 -19.91 27.49 -6.08
C ALA A 241 -19.29 28.77 -5.49
N GLU A 242 -18.16 28.68 -4.80
CA GLU A 242 -17.48 29.85 -4.21
C GLU A 242 -16.58 30.62 -5.18
N THR A 243 -16.09 29.98 -6.24
CA THR A 243 -15.20 30.63 -7.24
C THR A 243 -15.99 31.33 -8.36
N GLY A 244 -17.26 31.65 -8.12
CA GLY A 244 -18.19 32.26 -9.08
C GLY A 244 -17.91 33.73 -9.46
N GLY A 245 -16.85 34.34 -8.93
CA GLY A 245 -16.45 35.71 -9.24
C GLY A 245 -15.20 35.75 -10.11
N THR A 246 -15.33 36.24 -11.35
CA THR A 246 -14.26 36.80 -12.20
C THR A 246 -13.12 35.87 -12.65
N SER A 247 -13.36 35.09 -13.71
CA SER A 247 -12.49 34.93 -14.92
C SER A 247 -12.78 33.58 -15.61
N LYS A 248 -13.75 33.56 -16.53
CA LYS A 248 -14.50 32.35 -16.91
C LYS A 248 -14.09 31.69 -18.26
N ALA A 249 -13.06 32.17 -18.94
CA ALA A 249 -12.75 31.72 -20.30
C ALA A 249 -11.42 30.95 -20.42
N THR A 250 -10.37 31.39 -19.75
CA THR A 250 -9.02 30.79 -19.89
C THR A 250 -8.76 29.66 -18.88
N LEU A 251 -9.37 29.73 -17.68
CA LEU A 251 -9.26 28.71 -16.63
C LEU A 251 -10.00 27.39 -16.93
N ARG A 252 -10.88 27.35 -17.94
CA ARG A 252 -11.65 26.14 -18.25
C ARG A 252 -10.82 25.02 -18.85
N ALA A 253 -9.79 25.34 -19.63
CA ALA A 253 -8.98 24.32 -20.33
C ALA A 253 -7.95 23.62 -19.42
N ASP A 254 -7.40 24.31 -18.43
CA ASP A 254 -6.39 23.74 -17.51
C ASP A 254 -7.02 23.03 -16.29
N VAL A 255 -8.29 23.30 -16.00
CA VAL A 255 -9.07 22.75 -14.86
C VAL A 255 -9.80 21.45 -15.23
N ASP A 256 -9.95 21.15 -16.53
CA ASP A 256 -10.54 19.90 -17.02
C ASP A 256 -9.62 18.68 -16.79
N ASP A 257 -8.32 18.90 -16.56
CA ASP A 257 -7.32 17.84 -16.36
C ASP A 257 -7.13 17.43 -14.89
N ILE A 258 -7.90 18.02 -13.97
CA ILE A 258 -8.07 17.46 -12.62
C ILE A 258 -9.31 16.59 -12.67
N GLY A 259 -9.10 15.33 -13.01
CA GLY A 259 -10.06 14.28 -12.79
C GLY A 259 -10.55 14.32 -11.33
N ASN A 260 -11.81 13.96 -11.15
CA ASN A 260 -12.40 13.88 -9.82
C ASN A 260 -11.60 12.83 -9.02
N LEU A 261 -10.81 13.25 -8.02
CA LEU A 261 -9.91 12.33 -7.29
C LEU A 261 -10.63 11.06 -6.79
N GLY A 262 -11.93 11.16 -6.46
CA GLY A 262 -12.76 10.01 -6.10
C GLY A 262 -13.10 9.09 -7.29
N ASP A 263 -13.37 9.65 -8.48
CA ASP A 263 -13.58 8.89 -9.72
C ASP A 263 -12.28 8.36 -10.30
N ASP A 264 -11.18 9.10 -10.19
CA ASP A 264 -9.84 8.66 -10.58
C ASP A 264 -9.38 7.51 -9.69
N LEU A 265 -9.61 7.61 -8.38
CA LEU A 265 -9.37 6.51 -7.45
C LEU A 265 -10.23 5.30 -7.80
N LYS A 266 -11.48 5.51 -8.23
CA LYS A 266 -12.38 4.45 -8.67
C LYS A 266 -11.92 3.79 -9.95
N ALA A 267 -11.47 4.58 -10.93
CA ALA A 267 -10.93 4.11 -12.20
C ALA A 267 -9.64 3.32 -11.98
N ALA A 268 -8.72 3.88 -11.19
CA ALA A 268 -7.47 3.22 -10.80
C ALA A 268 -7.71 1.89 -10.08
N LEU A 269 -8.77 1.78 -9.28
CA LEU A 269 -9.13 0.55 -8.57
C LEU A 269 -9.94 -0.46 -9.39
N ALA A 270 -10.46 -0.08 -10.56
CA ALA A 270 -11.35 -0.93 -11.35
C ALA A 270 -10.72 -2.28 -11.73
N PRO A 271 -9.45 -2.35 -12.20
CA PRO A 271 -8.80 -3.64 -12.52
C PRO A 271 -8.62 -4.54 -11.30
N TYR A 272 -8.44 -3.92 -10.12
CA TYR A 272 -8.10 -4.62 -8.89
C TYR A 272 -9.31 -5.08 -8.07
N LYS A 273 -10.55 -4.70 -8.46
CA LYS A 273 -11.77 -4.90 -7.65
C LYS A 273 -12.01 -6.36 -7.25
N ASN A 274 -11.81 -7.29 -8.19
CA ASN A 274 -12.13 -8.72 -8.02
C ASN A 274 -10.98 -9.58 -7.47
N MET A 275 -9.85 -8.99 -7.08
CA MET A 275 -8.64 -9.72 -6.64
C MET A 275 -8.70 -10.31 -5.21
N ARG A 276 -9.88 -10.65 -4.68
CA ARG A 276 -9.95 -11.36 -3.40
C ARG A 276 -9.28 -12.74 -3.56
N GLY A 277 -8.16 -12.96 -2.87
CA GLY A 277 -7.41 -14.23 -2.87
C GLY A 277 -6.24 -14.32 -3.85
N VAL A 278 -5.98 -13.30 -4.69
CA VAL A 278 -4.79 -13.24 -5.57
C VAL A 278 -3.61 -12.57 -4.89
N LEU A 279 -3.85 -11.84 -3.80
CA LEU A 279 -2.85 -11.01 -3.16
C LEU A 279 -2.06 -11.75 -2.06
N PRO A 280 -0.72 -11.81 -2.16
CA PRO A 280 0.12 -12.32 -1.08
C PRO A 280 -0.14 -11.53 0.21
N GLY A 281 -0.35 -12.23 1.32
CA GLY A 281 -0.45 -11.62 2.66
C GLY A 281 -1.80 -11.03 3.07
N SER A 282 -2.86 -11.11 2.25
CA SER A 282 -4.19 -10.56 2.64
C SER A 282 -4.85 -11.26 3.86
N MET A 283 -4.25 -12.34 4.35
CA MET A 283 -4.80 -13.21 5.40
C MET A 283 -3.96 -13.22 6.69
N HIS A 284 -2.93 -12.37 6.82
CA HIS A 284 -2.14 -12.28 8.06
C HIS A 284 -2.83 -11.50 9.19
N GLN A 285 -3.93 -10.78 8.93
CA GLN A 285 -4.54 -9.92 9.96
C GLN A 285 -5.61 -10.61 10.81
N THR A 286 -6.06 -11.83 10.49
CA THR A 286 -7.32 -12.35 11.04
C THR A 286 -7.23 -13.58 11.95
N ALA A 287 -6.09 -14.23 12.16
CA ALA A 287 -6.00 -15.29 13.18
C ALA A 287 -4.55 -15.65 13.52
N ALA A 288 -4.00 -15.09 14.60
CA ALA A 288 -2.72 -15.51 15.17
C ALA A 288 -2.69 -17.03 15.47
N GLU A 289 -3.85 -17.63 15.77
CA GLU A 289 -4.01 -19.06 16.07
C GLU A 289 -3.99 -19.97 14.82
N LEU A 290 -4.22 -19.41 13.61
CA LEU A 290 -4.22 -20.18 12.34
C LEU A 290 -3.00 -19.87 11.47
N GLU A 291 -2.04 -19.07 11.95
CA GLU A 291 -0.85 -18.70 11.15
C GLU A 291 -0.01 -19.92 10.77
N LEU A 292 0.26 -20.82 11.71
CA LEU A 292 1.06 -22.03 11.48
C LEU A 292 0.45 -23.00 10.46
N PRO A 293 -0.82 -23.45 10.62
CA PRO A 293 -1.41 -24.37 9.64
C PRO A 293 -1.58 -23.71 8.27
N LEU A 294 -1.85 -22.40 8.22
CA LEU A 294 -1.95 -21.67 6.96
C LEU A 294 -0.58 -21.50 6.29
N LEU A 295 0.49 -21.23 7.05
CA LEU A 295 1.86 -21.21 6.55
C LEU A 295 2.26 -22.56 5.96
N LEU A 296 1.96 -23.64 6.68
CA LEU A 296 2.23 -25.00 6.19
C LEU A 296 1.44 -25.29 4.91
N PHE A 297 0.14 -24.95 4.89
CA PHE A 297 -0.68 -25.09 3.69
C PHE A 297 -0.09 -24.33 2.51
N LYS A 298 0.29 -23.06 2.70
CA LYS A 298 0.91 -22.25 1.64
C LYS A 298 2.23 -22.83 1.15
N ALA A 299 3.05 -23.36 2.05
CA ALA A 299 4.33 -23.98 1.71
C ALA A 299 4.13 -25.29 0.93
N VAL A 300 3.18 -26.14 1.35
CA VAL A 300 2.87 -27.41 0.68
C VAL A 300 2.29 -27.19 -0.71
N PHE A 301 1.42 -26.19 -0.88
CA PHE A 301 0.77 -25.90 -2.16
C PHE A 301 1.45 -24.80 -2.97
N LEU A 302 2.63 -24.33 -2.54
CA LEU A 302 3.42 -23.27 -3.20
C LEU A 302 2.58 -22.04 -3.57
N VAL A 303 1.59 -21.72 -2.72
CA VAL A 303 0.55 -20.73 -3.02
C VAL A 303 1.15 -19.36 -3.29
N ASP A 304 2.11 -18.94 -2.47
CA ASP A 304 2.72 -17.62 -2.60
C ASP A 304 3.53 -17.49 -3.92
N LEU A 305 4.12 -18.58 -4.44
CA LEU A 305 4.81 -18.59 -5.74
C LEU A 305 3.84 -18.56 -6.92
N ILE A 306 2.70 -19.27 -6.82
CA ILE A 306 1.67 -19.23 -7.86
C ILE A 306 1.03 -17.83 -7.90
N LEU A 307 0.75 -17.25 -6.73
CA LEU A 307 0.22 -15.88 -6.63
C LEU A 307 1.22 -14.83 -7.08
N TYR A 308 2.53 -15.09 -6.96
CA TYR A 308 3.58 -14.18 -7.36
C TYR A 308 3.41 -13.76 -8.82
N ASN A 309 3.49 -14.71 -9.75
CA ASN A 309 3.45 -14.41 -11.17
C ASN A 309 2.12 -13.79 -11.59
N ARG A 310 1.01 -14.28 -11.03
CA ARG A 310 -0.30 -13.71 -11.30
C ARG A 310 -0.42 -12.25 -10.85
N THR A 311 0.23 -11.89 -9.73
CA THR A 311 0.23 -10.51 -9.24
C THR A 311 1.16 -9.64 -10.09
N VAL A 312 2.35 -10.15 -10.44
CA VAL A 312 3.29 -9.47 -11.34
C VAL A 312 2.66 -9.20 -12.70
N ASP A 313 2.07 -10.21 -13.35
CA ASP A 313 1.34 -10.08 -14.61
C ASP A 313 0.30 -8.96 -14.58
N LEU A 314 -0.44 -8.87 -13.47
CA LEU A 314 -1.50 -7.90 -13.30
C LEU A 314 -0.94 -6.48 -13.09
N MET A 315 0.14 -6.34 -12.31
CA MET A 315 0.84 -5.06 -12.15
C MET A 315 1.42 -4.56 -13.47
N ILE A 316 1.95 -5.47 -14.31
CA ILE A 316 2.44 -5.14 -15.65
C ILE A 316 1.28 -4.73 -16.56
N ALA A 317 0.20 -5.51 -16.61
CA ALA A 317 -0.94 -5.26 -17.48
C ALA A 317 -1.70 -3.96 -17.16
N HIS A 318 -1.71 -3.56 -15.88
CA HIS A 318 -2.42 -2.37 -15.40
C HIS A 318 -1.47 -1.34 -14.76
N ASN A 319 -0.24 -1.25 -15.25
CA ASN A 319 0.80 -0.36 -14.72
C ASN A 319 0.36 1.11 -14.64
N LEU A 320 -0.34 1.62 -15.66
CA LEU A 320 -0.85 3.00 -15.66
C LEU A 320 -1.81 3.27 -14.49
N GLU A 321 -2.71 2.33 -14.21
CA GLU A 321 -3.65 2.45 -13.09
C GLU A 321 -2.96 2.27 -11.74
N LEU A 322 -1.90 1.46 -11.69
CA LEU A 322 -1.05 1.36 -10.50
C LEU A 322 -0.33 2.69 -10.22
N ARG A 323 0.25 3.34 -11.24
CA ARG A 323 0.88 4.66 -11.10
C ARG A 323 -0.12 5.70 -10.59
N ARG A 324 -1.33 5.75 -11.16
CA ARG A 324 -2.40 6.63 -10.68
C ARG A 324 -2.76 6.36 -9.22
N LEU A 325 -2.90 5.09 -8.84
CA LEU A 325 -3.15 4.70 -7.45
C LEU A 325 -2.03 5.20 -6.52
N TYR A 326 -0.78 5.07 -6.95
CA TYR A 326 0.41 5.51 -6.24
C TYR A 326 0.34 7.03 -5.98
N THR A 327 0.10 7.81 -7.02
CA THR A 327 -0.03 9.27 -6.96
C THR A 327 -1.16 9.71 -6.04
N ILE A 328 -2.35 9.11 -6.15
CA ILE A 328 -3.51 9.50 -5.33
C ILE A 328 -3.27 9.22 -3.85
N VAL A 329 -2.71 8.05 -3.53
CA VAL A 329 -2.37 7.69 -2.13
C VAL A 329 -1.26 8.60 -1.61
N GLY A 330 -0.26 8.90 -2.44
CA GLY A 330 0.81 9.87 -2.16
C GLY A 330 0.26 11.27 -1.85
N GLU A 331 -0.60 11.83 -2.69
CA GLU A 331 -1.24 13.14 -2.48
C GLU A 331 -2.01 13.22 -1.15
N LEU A 332 -2.72 12.14 -0.79
CA LEU A 332 -3.47 12.10 0.48
C LEU A 332 -2.54 12.06 1.70
N ASP A 333 -1.48 11.25 1.68
CA ASP A 333 -0.53 11.17 2.81
C ASP A 333 0.31 12.45 2.93
N THR A 334 0.76 13.00 1.80
CA THR A 334 1.51 14.27 1.76
C THR A 334 0.66 15.45 2.22
N ALA A 335 -0.64 15.49 1.90
CA ALA A 335 -1.53 16.52 2.42
C ALA A 335 -1.68 16.46 3.95
N VAL A 336 -1.76 15.27 4.53
CA VAL A 336 -1.74 15.07 6.00
C VAL A 336 -0.39 15.52 6.58
N SER A 337 0.71 15.19 5.90
CA SER A 337 2.05 15.56 6.32
C SER A 337 2.26 17.07 6.31
N ALA A 338 1.84 17.75 5.24
CA ALA A 338 1.87 19.20 5.12
C ALA A 338 1.02 19.88 6.20
N ALA A 339 -0.18 19.36 6.48
CA ALA A 339 -1.04 19.88 7.54
C ALA A 339 -0.37 19.76 8.93
N SER A 340 0.28 18.62 9.19
CA SER A 340 1.06 18.38 10.40
C SER A 340 2.24 19.34 10.52
N PHE A 341 3.00 19.52 9.44
CA PHE A 341 4.13 20.44 9.38
C PHE A 341 3.70 21.88 9.69
N CYS A 342 2.65 22.40 9.03
CA CYS A 342 2.11 23.73 9.30
C CYS A 342 1.73 23.90 10.78
N ARG A 343 1.06 22.90 11.37
CA ARG A 343 0.69 22.94 12.79
C ARG A 343 1.91 22.99 13.71
N SER A 344 3.00 22.31 13.34
CA SER A 344 4.25 22.31 14.10
C SER A 344 5.04 23.62 14.03
N CYS A 345 4.78 24.46 13.02
CA CYS A 345 5.38 25.79 12.89
C CYS A 345 4.60 26.89 13.63
N THR A 346 3.32 26.62 13.94
CA THR A 346 2.45 27.56 14.68
C THR A 346 2.48 27.37 16.19
N GLN A 347 3.17 26.34 16.69
CA GLN A 347 3.46 26.13 18.12
C GLN A 347 4.79 26.78 18.45
#